data_AF-A0A2I4HW43-F1
#
_entry.id   AF-A0A2I4HW43-F1
#
_cell.length_a   1.000
_cell.length_b   1.000
_cell.length_c   1.000
_cell.angle_alpha   90.00
_cell.angle_beta   90.00
_cell.angle_gamma   90.00
#
_symmetry.space_group_name_H-M   'P 1'
#
loop_
_entity.id
_entity.type
_entity.pdbx_description
1 polymer ?
#
loop_
_entity_poly.entity_id
_entity_poly.type
_entity_poly.pdbx_seq_one_letter_code
_entity_poly.pdbx_strand_id
1 'polypeptide(L)'
;MLGKEEREKAFVENGSVLLEKLIASCNSRCIPIRSFSIEELLKATNNFDPHLLFREDGSYQWYNGSLEGRLISVKKYRKIGYAKELDFPFTDMVICAKMCAHKNVFKLIGCCLETPSPVLVYESAENGTLSDRIYASKPQARPMSWQCKLKVAREIAHAIAYLHTAFSRPIIHRDIKPHNIFFDQRDIPKLSDFSISVAIPEGEFEVEDDILGAYGFICPSYAVTGIVTEKSDVYSFGTLLLELVTGKTFMDLYQTASGFKNFEDYIRENIVKTIVESAIQAGKGEAGLEQQLQASLLLALICRDENPEFRPTMIDVSKELRRIERSIT
;
A
#
# COMPACT_ATOMS: atom_id res chain seq x y z
N MET A 1 -5.83 -0.69 31.02
CA MET A 1 -4.42 -0.41 30.64
C MET A 1 -3.54 -1.36 31.42
N LEU A 2 -2.43 -1.81 30.84
CA LEU A 2 -1.47 -2.65 31.54
C LEU A 2 -0.88 -1.92 32.76
N GLY A 3 -0.59 -2.66 33.81
CA GLY A 3 0.20 -2.20 34.96
C GLY A 3 1.67 -1.98 34.58
N LYS A 4 2.45 -1.33 35.45
CA LYS A 4 3.87 -1.01 35.18
C LYS A 4 4.71 -2.25 34.86
N GLU A 5 4.60 -3.30 35.67
CA GLU A 5 5.34 -4.55 35.48
C GLU A 5 4.97 -5.25 34.17
N GLU A 6 3.69 -5.24 33.79
CA GLU A 6 3.22 -5.82 32.54
C GLU A 6 3.75 -5.05 31.32
N ARG A 7 3.87 -3.71 31.42
CA ARG A 7 4.45 -2.87 30.36
C ARG A 7 5.95 -3.12 30.20
N GLU A 8 6.69 -3.22 31.30
CA GLU A 8 8.12 -3.55 31.28
C GLU A 8 8.35 -4.93 30.66
N LYS A 9 7.52 -5.91 31.02
CA LYS A 9 7.54 -7.25 30.41
C LYS A 9 7.27 -7.17 28.89
N ALA A 10 6.21 -6.49 28.47
CA ALA A 10 5.88 -6.33 27.05
C ALA A 10 7.02 -5.61 26.29
N PHE A 11 7.62 -4.59 26.88
CA PHE A 11 8.74 -3.86 26.29
C PHE A 11 9.94 -4.78 26.00
N VAL A 12 10.31 -5.63 26.97
CA VAL A 12 11.41 -6.58 26.82
C VAL A 12 11.08 -7.66 25.77
N GLU A 13 9.88 -8.26 25.84
CA GLU A 13 9.44 -9.30 24.92
C GLU A 13 9.38 -8.76 23.47
N ASN A 14 8.63 -7.68 23.24
CA ASN A 14 8.53 -7.06 21.93
C ASN A 14 9.88 -6.53 21.43
N GLY A 15 10.68 -5.92 22.33
CA GLY A 15 12.01 -5.40 22.00
C GLY A 15 12.96 -6.49 21.54
N SER A 16 12.93 -7.67 22.18
CA SER A 16 13.75 -8.82 21.78
C SER A 16 13.42 -9.31 20.36
N VAL A 17 12.13 -9.50 20.05
CA VAL A 17 11.66 -9.93 18.72
C VAL A 17 12.02 -8.91 17.64
N LEU A 18 11.80 -7.61 17.92
CA LEU A 18 12.14 -6.55 16.98
C LEU A 18 13.65 -6.51 16.71
N LEU A 19 14.48 -6.60 17.76
CA LEU A 19 15.93 -6.57 17.64
C LEU A 19 16.46 -7.73 16.81
N GLU A 20 16.01 -8.96 17.08
CA GLU A 20 16.40 -10.16 16.32
C GLU A 20 16.09 -10.00 14.83
N LYS A 21 14.89 -9.53 14.48
CA LYS A 21 14.50 -9.30 13.08
C LYS A 21 15.28 -8.17 12.42
N LEU A 22 15.55 -7.07 13.12
CA LEU A 22 16.36 -5.98 12.58
C LEU A 22 17.81 -6.41 12.32
N ILE A 23 18.40 -7.21 13.21
CA ILE A 23 19.74 -7.79 13.03
C ILE A 23 19.73 -8.69 11.78
N ALA A 24 18.78 -9.62 11.69
CA ALA A 24 18.67 -10.55 10.57
C ALA A 24 18.44 -9.84 9.22
N SER A 25 17.80 -8.67 9.22
CA SER A 25 17.31 -8.03 7.99
C SER A 25 18.10 -6.79 7.53
N CYS A 26 18.76 -6.06 8.45
CA CYS A 26 19.53 -4.83 8.14
C CYS A 26 21.05 -4.97 8.33
N ASN A 27 21.60 -6.09 8.84
CA ASN A 27 23.02 -6.18 9.26
C ASN A 27 23.45 -4.98 10.14
N SER A 28 22.61 -4.60 11.12
CA SER A 28 22.82 -3.47 12.06
C SER A 28 22.84 -2.06 11.46
N ARG A 29 22.46 -1.87 10.18
CA ARG A 29 22.26 -0.56 9.56
C ARG A 29 20.77 -0.20 9.48
N CYS A 30 20.13 0.07 10.60
CA CYS A 30 18.75 0.59 10.58
C CYS A 30 18.70 2.05 11.10
N ILE A 31 17.65 2.77 10.72
CA ILE A 31 17.35 4.14 11.15
C ILE A 31 17.13 4.18 12.66
N PRO A 32 17.36 5.32 13.32
CA PRO A 32 16.80 5.56 14.65
C PRO A 32 15.26 5.47 14.63
N ILE A 33 14.72 4.32 15.05
CA ILE A 33 13.32 4.15 15.43
C ILE A 33 13.18 4.76 16.84
N ARG A 34 12.45 5.86 16.98
CA ARG A 34 12.20 6.45 18.30
C ARG A 34 11.34 5.50 19.13
N SER A 35 11.75 5.25 20.37
CA SER A 35 10.88 4.60 21.35
C SER A 35 9.96 5.64 21.97
N PHE A 36 8.66 5.36 22.00
CA PHE A 36 7.63 6.16 22.65
C PHE A 36 7.03 5.38 23.82
N SER A 37 6.71 6.07 24.91
CA SER A 37 5.93 5.48 26.00
C SER A 37 4.44 5.43 25.65
N ILE A 38 3.70 4.53 26.29
CA ILE A 38 2.24 4.49 26.09
C ILE A 38 1.56 5.76 26.61
N GLU A 39 2.09 6.41 27.66
CA GLU A 39 1.57 7.69 28.13
C GLU A 39 1.71 8.79 27.09
N GLU A 40 2.84 8.86 26.38
CA GLU A 40 3.03 9.82 25.28
C GLU A 40 1.94 9.63 24.22
N LEU A 41 1.69 8.37 23.82
CA LEU A 41 0.70 8.06 22.78
C LEU A 41 -0.74 8.28 23.25
N LEU A 42 -1.07 7.97 24.50
CA LEU A 42 -2.37 8.25 25.10
C LEU A 42 -2.64 9.75 25.13
N LYS A 43 -1.65 10.56 25.54
CA LYS A 43 -1.76 12.01 25.51
C LYS A 43 -1.92 12.52 24.08
N ALA A 44 -1.12 12.03 23.14
CA ALA A 44 -1.12 12.48 21.75
C ALA A 44 -2.44 12.18 21.02
N THR A 45 -3.13 11.11 21.40
CA THR A 45 -4.36 10.61 20.75
C THR A 45 -5.63 10.81 21.59
N ASN A 46 -5.56 11.62 22.66
CA ASN A 46 -6.66 11.79 23.61
C ASN A 46 -7.27 10.45 24.09
N ASN A 47 -6.41 9.52 24.51
CA ASN A 47 -6.76 8.15 24.88
C ASN A 47 -7.33 7.30 23.73
N PHE A 48 -6.77 7.43 22.53
CA PHE A 48 -7.29 6.80 21.31
C PHE A 48 -8.77 7.15 21.06
N ASP A 49 -9.07 8.44 21.16
CA ASP A 49 -10.42 8.99 20.95
C ASP A 49 -10.99 8.54 19.58
N PRO A 50 -12.20 7.96 19.54
CA PRO A 50 -12.85 7.59 18.29
C PRO A 50 -13.03 8.76 17.30
N HIS A 51 -13.06 10.02 17.76
CA HIS A 51 -13.10 11.19 16.88
C HIS A 51 -11.78 11.46 16.15
N LEU A 52 -10.66 10.93 16.66
CA LEU A 52 -9.34 11.02 16.02
C LEU A 52 -9.05 9.80 15.12
N LEU A 53 -9.89 8.76 15.17
CA LEU A 53 -9.83 7.64 14.25
C LEU A 53 -10.19 8.12 12.84
N PHE A 54 -9.24 8.04 11.90
CA PHE A 54 -9.50 8.42 10.51
C PHE A 54 -9.57 7.21 9.57
N ARG A 55 -9.11 6.03 10.01
CA ARG A 55 -9.14 4.81 9.22
C ARG A 55 -9.10 3.56 10.10
N GLU A 56 -9.82 2.55 9.65
CA GLU A 56 -9.89 1.23 10.26
C GLU A 56 -9.71 0.17 9.17
N ASP A 57 -8.90 -0.84 9.46
CA ASP A 57 -8.71 -2.04 8.66
C ASP A 57 -9.03 -3.26 9.55
N GLY A 58 -9.05 -4.47 8.98
CA GLY A 58 -9.30 -5.70 9.71
C GLY A 58 -8.34 -5.88 10.88
N SER A 59 -7.04 -5.62 10.67
CA SER A 59 -5.99 -5.90 11.66
C SER A 59 -5.51 -4.68 12.46
N TYR A 60 -5.87 -3.45 12.10
CA TYR A 60 -5.37 -2.25 12.78
C TYR A 60 -6.28 -1.02 12.62
N GLN A 61 -6.03 -0.01 13.43
CA GLN A 61 -6.70 1.30 13.42
C GLN A 61 -5.68 2.42 13.34
N TRP A 62 -6.03 3.48 12.62
CA TRP A 62 -5.21 4.68 12.47
C TRP A 62 -5.84 5.89 13.14
N TYR A 63 -5.09 6.49 14.04
CA TYR A 63 -5.49 7.69 14.78
C TYR A 63 -4.61 8.87 14.39
N ASN A 64 -5.22 10.03 14.25
CA ASN A 64 -4.49 11.30 14.25
C ASN A 64 -4.03 11.60 15.68
N GLY A 65 -2.84 12.17 15.82
CA GLY A 65 -2.33 12.61 17.10
C GLY A 65 -1.44 13.84 16.99
N SER A 66 -1.16 14.46 18.14
CA SER A 66 -0.23 15.57 18.24
C SER A 66 0.74 15.34 19.39
N LEU A 67 2.03 15.30 19.08
CA LEU A 67 3.10 15.18 20.06
C LEU A 67 3.91 16.47 20.07
N GLU A 68 3.86 17.20 21.18
CA GLU A 68 4.59 18.48 21.34
C GLU A 68 4.29 19.49 20.21
N GLY A 69 3.04 19.51 19.72
CA GLY A 69 2.61 20.38 18.61
C GLY A 69 2.94 19.85 17.22
N ARG A 70 3.64 18.72 17.10
CA ARG A 70 3.88 18.03 15.83
C ARG A 70 2.81 16.98 15.57
N LEU A 71 2.17 17.07 14.40
CA LEU A 71 1.17 16.11 13.98
C LEU A 71 1.81 14.77 13.58
N ILE A 72 1.18 13.69 14.02
CA ILE A 72 1.60 12.31 13.80
C ILE A 72 0.38 11.44 13.47
N SER A 73 0.64 10.29 12.86
CA SER A 73 -0.36 9.25 12.65
C SER A 73 0.04 7.99 13.41
N VAL A 74 -0.87 7.49 14.24
CA VAL A 74 -0.63 6.37 15.16
C VAL A 74 -1.38 5.15 14.66
N LYS A 75 -0.66 4.10 14.27
CA LYS A 75 -1.19 2.81 13.83
C LYS A 75 -1.21 1.86 15.01
N LYS A 76 -2.41 1.49 15.45
CA LYS A 76 -2.66 0.60 16.58
C LYS A 76 -3.20 -0.73 16.07
N TYR A 77 -2.44 -1.80 16.25
CA TYR A 77 -2.86 -3.14 15.88
C TYR A 77 -3.94 -3.68 16.83
N ARG A 78 -4.85 -4.46 16.26
CA ARG A 78 -5.87 -5.18 17.00
C ARG A 78 -5.27 -6.49 17.49
N LYS A 79 -5.67 -6.91 18.68
CA LYS A 79 -5.36 -8.27 19.14
C LYS A 79 -6.41 -9.21 18.55
N ILE A 80 -6.07 -9.84 17.43
CA ILE A 80 -6.94 -10.81 16.75
C ILE A 80 -6.32 -12.20 16.94
N GLY A 81 -7.16 -13.23 17.05
CA GLY A 81 -6.79 -14.57 17.52
C GLY A 81 -5.85 -15.39 16.61
N TYR A 82 -5.32 -14.82 15.52
CA TYR A 82 -4.38 -15.50 14.63
C TYR A 82 -2.92 -15.26 15.07
N ALA A 83 -2.17 -16.35 15.26
CA ALA A 83 -0.79 -16.29 15.74
C ALA A 83 0.13 -15.46 14.83
N LYS A 84 -0.08 -15.51 13.51
CA LYS A 84 0.73 -14.76 12.54
C LYS A 84 0.51 -13.24 12.60
N GLU A 85 -0.68 -12.78 13.00
CA GLU A 85 -0.96 -11.35 13.14
C GLU A 85 -0.14 -10.70 14.27
N LEU A 86 0.38 -11.51 15.21
CA LEU A 86 1.32 -11.02 16.22
C LEU A 86 2.64 -10.54 15.61
N ASP A 87 3.00 -11.04 14.43
CA ASP A 87 4.25 -10.69 13.74
C ASP A 87 4.14 -9.42 12.89
N PHE A 88 2.92 -9.05 12.52
CA PHE A 88 2.61 -7.94 11.60
C PHE A 88 3.24 -6.59 11.99
N PRO A 89 3.22 -6.15 13.27
CA PRO A 89 3.85 -4.88 13.64
C PRO A 89 5.36 -4.91 13.44
N PHE A 90 6.00 -6.07 13.69
CA PHE A 90 7.44 -6.22 13.54
C PHE A 90 7.87 -6.23 12.08
N THR A 91 7.14 -6.98 11.24
CA THR A 91 7.38 -7.02 9.79
C THR A 91 7.21 -5.63 9.17
N ASP A 92 6.17 -4.89 9.55
CA ASP A 92 5.96 -3.51 9.10
C ASP A 92 7.13 -2.60 9.48
N MET A 93 7.56 -2.64 10.75
CA MET A 93 8.71 -1.84 11.23
C MET A 93 10.02 -2.18 10.52
N VAL A 94 10.32 -3.47 10.35
CA VAL A 94 11.58 -3.93 9.74
C VAL A 94 11.64 -3.53 8.27
N ILE A 95 10.55 -3.67 7.53
CA ILE A 95 10.53 -3.31 6.11
C ILE A 95 10.49 -1.80 5.93
N CYS A 96 9.73 -1.07 6.76
CA CYS A 96 9.82 0.40 6.83
C CYS A 96 11.26 0.85 7.08
N ALA A 97 11.99 0.16 7.96
CA ALA A 97 13.38 0.47 8.28
C ALA A 97 14.32 0.25 7.08
N LYS A 98 14.10 -0.81 6.29
CA LYS A 98 14.86 -1.06 5.04
C LYS A 98 14.54 -0.06 3.95
N MET A 99 13.29 0.38 3.88
CA MET A 99 12.75 1.21 2.80
C MET A 99 12.87 2.71 3.04
N CYS A 100 13.39 3.15 4.19
CA CYS A 100 13.30 4.55 4.62
C CYS A 100 14.00 5.58 3.76
N ALA A 101 15.02 5.17 2.99
CA ALA A 101 15.71 6.04 2.06
C ALA A 101 14.86 6.29 0.81
N HIS A 102 13.85 5.44 0.56
CA HIS A 102 12.97 5.57 -0.59
C HIS A 102 11.94 6.68 -0.37
N LYS A 103 11.99 7.70 -1.23
CA LYS A 103 11.15 8.91 -1.11
C LYS A 103 9.64 8.65 -1.19
N ASN A 104 9.21 7.51 -1.73
CA ASN A 104 7.80 7.15 -1.88
C ASN A 104 7.36 6.08 -0.86
N VAL A 105 8.00 6.00 0.30
CA VAL A 105 7.55 5.17 1.43
C VAL A 105 7.15 6.05 2.60
N PHE A 106 6.04 5.69 3.24
CA PHE A 106 5.46 6.46 4.33
C PHE A 106 6.32 6.34 5.57
N LYS A 107 6.76 7.48 6.11
CA LYS A 107 7.87 7.48 7.06
C LYS A 107 7.43 7.02 8.44
N LEU A 108 7.96 5.88 8.87
CA LEU A 108 7.94 5.47 10.26
C LEU A 108 8.85 6.40 11.09
N ILE A 109 8.30 6.98 12.15
CA ILE A 109 9.03 7.82 13.10
C ILE A 109 9.53 6.98 14.28
N GLY A 110 8.70 6.04 14.74
CA GLY A 110 9.01 5.25 15.91
C GLY A 110 7.91 4.26 16.29
N CYS A 111 8.04 3.68 17.48
CA CYS A 111 7.07 2.74 18.01
C CYS A 111 6.98 2.79 19.53
N CYS A 112 5.87 2.31 20.07
CA CYS A 112 5.70 1.96 21.48
C CYS A 112 5.66 0.44 21.61
N LEU A 113 6.54 -0.11 22.46
CA LEU A 113 6.68 -1.54 22.71
C LEU A 113 6.08 -1.98 24.05
N GLU A 114 5.55 -1.04 24.83
CA GLU A 114 4.97 -1.26 26.18
C GLU A 114 3.56 -1.88 26.16
N THR A 115 3.04 -2.19 24.97
CA THR A 115 1.68 -2.71 24.75
C THR A 115 1.72 -4.18 24.32
N PRO A 116 0.63 -4.95 24.50
CA PRO A 116 0.60 -6.37 24.08
C PRO A 116 0.90 -6.61 22.60
N SER A 117 0.61 -5.62 21.75
CA SER A 117 1.04 -5.56 20.36
C SER A 117 1.63 -4.16 20.14
N PRO A 118 2.81 -4.03 19.52
CA PRO A 118 3.44 -2.73 19.29
C PRO A 118 2.50 -1.71 18.60
N VAL A 119 2.60 -0.46 19.03
CA VAL A 119 1.90 0.67 18.40
C VAL A 119 2.90 1.47 17.59
N LEU A 120 2.62 1.70 16.32
CA LEU A 120 3.56 2.34 15.40
C LEU A 120 3.19 3.82 15.22
N VAL A 121 4.20 4.67 15.06
CA VAL A 121 4.05 6.12 14.89
C VAL A 121 4.69 6.53 13.57
N TYR A 122 3.90 7.15 12.71
CA TYR A 122 4.30 7.63 11.39
C TYR A 122 4.22 9.15 11.32
N GLU A 123 4.77 9.71 10.23
CA GLU A 123 4.50 11.09 9.84
C GLU A 123 3.00 11.36 9.64
N SER A 124 2.62 12.65 9.62
CA SER A 124 1.22 13.07 9.51
C SER A 124 0.60 12.62 8.18
N ALA A 125 -0.57 11.98 8.26
CA ALA A 125 -1.43 11.59 7.14
C ALA A 125 -2.52 12.62 6.81
N GLU A 126 -2.37 13.90 7.19
CA GLU A 126 -3.38 14.96 6.99
C GLU A 126 -3.88 15.08 5.55
N ASN A 127 -3.00 14.83 4.58
CA ASN A 127 -3.34 14.89 3.15
C ASN A 127 -4.11 13.65 2.66
N GLY A 128 -4.43 12.72 3.57
CA GLY A 128 -5.23 11.54 3.31
C GLY A 128 -4.52 10.51 2.45
N THR A 129 -5.30 9.55 1.98
CA THR A 129 -4.86 8.46 1.12
C THR A 129 -5.33 8.64 -0.33
N LEU A 130 -4.86 7.78 -1.21
CA LEU A 130 -5.34 7.72 -2.58
C LEU A 130 -6.82 7.38 -2.64
N SER A 131 -7.29 6.46 -1.80
CA SER A 131 -8.73 6.12 -1.69
C SER A 131 -9.61 7.34 -1.39
N ASP A 132 -9.10 8.32 -0.63
CA ASP A 132 -9.83 9.54 -0.29
C ASP A 132 -9.97 10.52 -1.46
N ARG A 133 -9.15 10.37 -2.50
CA ARG A 133 -9.00 11.35 -3.60
C ARG A 133 -9.48 10.86 -4.97
N ILE A 134 -9.65 9.55 -5.15
CA ILE A 134 -10.01 8.97 -6.45
C ILE A 134 -11.47 8.54 -6.55
N TYR A 135 -12.13 8.23 -5.42
CA TYR A 135 -13.51 7.78 -5.41
C TYR A 135 -14.49 8.95 -5.29
N ALA A 136 -15.44 9.01 -6.21
CA ALA A 136 -16.43 10.08 -6.32
C ALA A 136 -17.42 10.16 -5.14
N SER A 137 -17.44 9.16 -4.26
CA SER A 137 -18.38 9.04 -3.14
C SER A 137 -18.05 9.94 -1.93
N LYS A 138 -16.93 10.66 -1.93
CA LYS A 138 -16.57 11.59 -0.85
C LYS A 138 -16.92 13.05 -1.20
N PRO A 139 -17.93 13.68 -0.56
CA PRO A 139 -18.46 15.01 -0.93
C PRO A 139 -17.46 16.17 -0.89
N GLN A 140 -16.33 16.01 -0.19
CA GLN A 140 -15.32 17.06 -0.01
C GLN A 140 -14.00 16.78 -0.76
N ALA A 141 -13.90 15.69 -1.52
CA ALA A 141 -12.68 15.34 -2.24
C ALA A 141 -12.53 16.20 -3.50
N ARG A 142 -11.43 16.94 -3.62
CA ARG A 142 -11.04 17.57 -4.89
C ARG A 142 -10.67 16.44 -5.87
N PRO A 143 -11.36 16.28 -7.02
CA PRO A 143 -11.04 15.20 -7.95
C PRO A 143 -9.61 15.30 -8.44
N MET A 144 -8.86 14.21 -8.33
CA MET A 144 -7.47 14.15 -8.80
C MET A 144 -7.41 14.22 -10.33
N SER A 145 -6.58 15.11 -10.86
CA SER A 145 -6.35 15.19 -12.31
C SER A 145 -5.67 13.91 -12.83
N TRP A 146 -5.83 13.65 -14.13
CA TRP A 146 -5.21 12.49 -14.76
C TRP A 146 -3.68 12.49 -14.64
N GLN A 147 -3.05 13.66 -14.81
CA GLN A 147 -1.60 13.80 -14.66
C GLN A 147 -1.14 13.46 -13.23
N CYS A 148 -1.91 13.87 -12.21
CA CYS A 148 -1.63 13.48 -10.83
C CYS A 148 -1.79 11.97 -10.62
N LYS A 149 -2.82 11.34 -11.21
CA LYS A 149 -3.02 9.88 -11.15
C LYS A 149 -1.87 9.11 -11.80
N LEU A 150 -1.39 9.53 -12.97
CA LEU A 150 -0.21 8.95 -13.63
C LEU A 150 1.06 9.10 -12.80
N LYS A 151 1.28 10.28 -12.21
CA LYS A 151 2.41 10.52 -11.31
C LYS A 151 2.36 9.56 -10.11
N VAL A 152 1.19 9.36 -9.51
CA VAL A 152 0.99 8.39 -8.42
C VAL A 152 1.34 6.98 -8.87
N ALA A 153 0.78 6.52 -9.99
CA ALA A 153 1.08 5.19 -10.54
C ALA A 153 2.58 4.99 -10.74
N ARG A 154 3.26 5.95 -11.37
CA ARG A 154 4.70 5.87 -11.65
C ARG A 154 5.55 5.82 -10.38
N GLU A 155 5.23 6.67 -9.40
CA GLU A 155 5.99 6.75 -8.15
C GLU A 155 5.79 5.55 -7.24
N ILE A 156 4.58 4.99 -7.20
CA ILE A 156 4.30 3.75 -6.48
C ILE A 156 4.90 2.54 -7.20
N ALA A 157 4.83 2.47 -8.53
CA ALA A 157 5.51 1.42 -9.30
C ALA A 157 7.03 1.41 -9.03
N HIS A 158 7.64 2.58 -8.89
CA HIS A 158 9.05 2.70 -8.53
C HIS A 158 9.36 2.17 -7.12
N ALA A 159 8.50 2.46 -6.14
CA ALA A 159 8.65 1.94 -4.78
C ALA A 159 8.55 0.41 -4.73
N ILE A 160 7.62 -0.18 -5.49
CA ILE A 160 7.44 -1.63 -5.57
C ILE A 160 8.61 -2.27 -6.31
N ALA A 161 9.05 -1.70 -7.44
CA ALA A 161 10.25 -2.19 -8.14
C ALA A 161 11.49 -2.16 -7.24
N TYR A 162 11.60 -1.17 -6.35
CA TYR A 162 12.68 -1.12 -5.36
C TYR A 162 12.58 -2.25 -4.33
N LEU A 163 11.39 -2.57 -3.81
CA LEU A 163 11.20 -3.73 -2.92
C LEU A 163 11.62 -5.06 -3.57
N HIS A 164 11.31 -5.20 -4.85
CA HIS A 164 11.59 -6.40 -5.64
C HIS A 164 13.10 -6.57 -5.92
N THR A 165 13.83 -5.47 -6.13
CA THR A 165 15.17 -5.55 -6.76
C THR A 165 16.33 -4.93 -5.97
N ALA A 166 16.06 -4.09 -4.97
CA ALA A 166 17.13 -3.36 -4.28
C ALA A 166 17.79 -4.13 -3.12
N PHE A 167 17.23 -5.28 -2.74
CA PHE A 167 17.71 -6.11 -1.63
C PHE A 167 18.20 -7.46 -2.14
N SER A 168 18.98 -8.17 -1.33
CA SER A 168 19.47 -9.53 -1.67
C SER A 168 18.36 -10.55 -1.84
N ARG A 169 17.19 -10.27 -1.27
CA ARG A 169 15.98 -11.08 -1.33
C ARG A 169 14.82 -10.15 -1.74
N PRO A 170 14.09 -10.45 -2.83
CA PRO A 170 12.91 -9.69 -3.19
C PRO A 170 11.91 -9.67 -2.03
N ILE A 171 11.35 -8.50 -1.73
CA ILE A 171 10.30 -8.32 -0.72
C ILE A 171 8.98 -8.10 -1.45
N ILE A 172 8.00 -8.96 -1.23
CA ILE A 172 6.68 -8.87 -1.85
C ILE A 172 5.73 -8.18 -0.87
N HIS A 173 5.10 -7.08 -1.29
CA HIS A 173 4.27 -6.23 -0.45
C HIS A 173 2.96 -6.91 -0.03
N ARG A 174 2.28 -7.55 -0.99
CA ARG A 174 0.99 -8.26 -0.91
C ARG A 174 -0.26 -7.43 -0.62
N ASP A 175 -0.15 -6.21 -0.08
CA ASP A 175 -1.32 -5.33 0.16
C ASP A 175 -1.28 -3.99 -0.61
N ILE A 176 -1.00 -4.04 -1.92
CA ILE A 176 -0.99 -2.83 -2.76
C ILE A 176 -2.44 -2.43 -3.09
N LYS A 177 -2.94 -1.39 -2.44
CA LYS A 177 -4.30 -0.84 -2.62
C LYS A 177 -4.32 0.67 -2.37
N PRO A 178 -5.31 1.43 -2.90
CA PRO A 178 -5.39 2.89 -2.66
C PRO A 178 -5.47 3.30 -1.19
N HIS A 179 -5.93 2.40 -0.32
CA HIS A 179 -6.04 2.63 1.12
C HIS A 179 -4.66 2.69 1.82
N ASN A 180 -3.64 2.09 1.21
CA ASN A 180 -2.27 2.01 1.75
C ASN A 180 -1.30 2.97 1.05
N ILE A 181 -1.82 3.91 0.25
CA ILE A 181 -1.04 4.95 -0.41
C ILE A 181 -1.43 6.29 0.20
N PHE A 182 -0.57 6.83 1.06
CA PHE A 182 -0.73 8.14 1.71
C PHE A 182 -0.13 9.26 0.89
N PHE A 183 -0.53 10.49 1.17
CA PHE A 183 0.14 11.70 0.67
C PHE A 183 0.86 12.41 1.82
N ASP A 184 2.14 12.72 1.64
CA ASP A 184 2.85 13.59 2.59
C ASP A 184 2.42 15.05 2.45
N GLN A 185 2.94 15.92 3.32
CA GLN A 185 2.64 17.37 3.33
C GLN A 185 2.95 18.09 2.01
N ARG A 186 3.79 17.51 1.13
CA ARG A 186 4.14 18.04 -0.20
C ARG A 186 3.36 17.36 -1.32
N ASP A 187 2.30 16.63 -0.97
CA ASP A 187 1.45 15.91 -1.90
C ASP A 187 2.19 14.81 -2.69
N ILE A 188 3.24 14.24 -2.09
CA ILE A 188 3.99 13.12 -2.67
C ILE A 188 3.35 11.80 -2.21
N PRO A 189 3.00 10.87 -3.12
CA PRO A 189 2.46 9.57 -2.78
C PRO A 189 3.48 8.69 -2.05
N LYS A 190 3.01 7.98 -1.03
CA LYS A 190 3.79 7.15 -0.12
C LYS A 190 3.13 5.78 0.07
N LEU A 191 3.82 4.72 -0.33
CA LEU A 191 3.43 3.35 -0.01
C LEU A 191 3.61 3.10 1.48
N SER A 192 2.67 2.38 2.09
CA SER A 192 2.63 2.07 3.52
C SER A 192 2.07 0.67 3.74
N ASP A 193 2.08 0.23 5.00
CA ASP A 193 1.54 -1.06 5.45
C ASP A 193 2.26 -2.27 4.85
N PHE A 194 3.49 -2.48 5.33
CA PHE A 194 4.29 -3.65 4.97
C PHE A 194 4.02 -4.84 5.91
N SER A 195 2.93 -4.80 6.67
CA SER A 195 2.68 -5.71 7.78
C SER A 195 2.52 -7.17 7.36
N ILE A 196 2.00 -7.39 6.15
CA ILE A 196 1.88 -8.72 5.55
C ILE A 196 2.93 -8.99 4.48
N SER A 197 3.97 -8.16 4.35
CA SER A 197 4.99 -8.39 3.34
C SER A 197 5.85 -9.61 3.67
N VAL A 198 6.40 -10.25 2.63
CA VAL A 198 7.23 -11.46 2.79
C VAL A 198 8.47 -11.36 1.91
N ALA A 199 9.61 -11.85 2.39
CA ALA A 199 10.83 -11.93 1.60
C ALA A 199 10.92 -13.32 0.95
N ILE A 200 11.23 -13.35 -0.35
CA ILE A 200 11.55 -14.60 -1.04
C ILE A 200 12.89 -15.13 -0.51
N PRO A 201 13.02 -16.44 -0.19
CA PRO A 201 14.28 -17.01 0.26
C PRO A 201 15.41 -16.82 -0.76
N GLU A 202 16.64 -16.82 -0.27
CA GLU A 202 17.81 -16.62 -1.12
C GLU A 202 18.01 -17.78 -2.10
N GLY A 203 18.16 -17.46 -3.38
CA GLY A 203 18.27 -18.46 -4.45
C GLY A 203 16.94 -18.97 -4.98
N GLU A 204 15.82 -18.59 -4.37
CA GLU A 204 14.46 -18.97 -4.78
C GLU A 204 13.77 -17.86 -5.57
N PHE A 205 12.73 -18.23 -6.31
CA PHE A 205 11.88 -17.30 -7.09
C PHE A 205 10.47 -17.13 -6.50
N GLU A 206 10.13 -17.94 -5.50
CA GLU A 206 8.81 -18.00 -4.90
C GLU A 206 8.89 -18.42 -3.43
N VAL A 207 7.79 -18.20 -2.70
CA VAL A 207 7.64 -18.63 -1.31
C VAL A 207 6.19 -19.03 -1.04
N GLU A 208 5.98 -20.18 -0.41
CA GLU A 208 4.66 -20.58 0.08
C GLU A 208 4.36 -19.83 1.38
N ASP A 209 3.18 -19.21 1.47
CA ASP A 209 2.77 -18.47 2.65
C ASP A 209 1.23 -18.35 2.77
N ASP A 210 0.71 -18.00 3.95
CA ASP A 210 -0.74 -17.86 4.16
C ASP A 210 -1.36 -16.83 3.21
N ILE A 211 -2.58 -17.12 2.74
CA ILE A 211 -3.35 -16.25 1.85
C ILE A 211 -3.82 -15.01 2.62
N LEU A 212 -3.08 -13.93 2.44
CA LEU A 212 -3.33 -12.59 2.99
C LEU A 212 -3.43 -11.54 1.88
N GLY A 213 -4.22 -10.50 2.11
CA GLY A 213 -4.34 -9.32 1.23
C GLY A 213 -5.78 -8.81 1.11
N ALA A 214 -5.97 -7.70 0.40
CA ALA A 214 -7.29 -7.14 0.15
C ALA A 214 -8.04 -7.88 -0.98
N TYR A 215 -9.29 -8.27 -0.72
CA TYR A 215 -10.17 -8.86 -1.73
C TYR A 215 -10.24 -8.00 -3.00
N GLY A 216 -10.14 -8.63 -4.17
CA GLY A 216 -10.04 -7.95 -5.47
C GLY A 216 -8.63 -7.53 -5.89
N PHE A 217 -7.69 -7.43 -4.95
CA PHE A 217 -6.27 -7.16 -5.21
C PHE A 217 -5.40 -8.41 -5.10
N ILE A 218 -5.84 -9.43 -4.35
CA ILE A 218 -5.14 -10.71 -4.25
C ILE A 218 -5.03 -11.33 -5.64
N CYS A 219 -3.81 -11.71 -6.01
CA CYS A 219 -3.53 -12.43 -7.25
C CYS A 219 -4.25 -13.80 -7.26
N PRO A 220 -5.00 -14.15 -8.32
CA PRO A 220 -5.76 -15.40 -8.39
C PRO A 220 -4.90 -16.66 -8.19
N SER A 221 -3.72 -16.71 -8.83
CA SER A 221 -2.80 -17.86 -8.70
C SER A 221 -2.33 -18.04 -7.26
N TYR A 222 -2.00 -16.95 -6.56
CA TYR A 222 -1.64 -16.98 -5.14
C TYR A 222 -2.83 -17.37 -4.26
N ALA A 223 -4.04 -16.85 -4.53
CA ALA A 223 -5.25 -17.20 -3.78
C ALA A 223 -5.59 -18.70 -3.84
N VAL A 224 -5.20 -19.38 -4.93
CA VAL A 224 -5.43 -20.82 -5.12
C VAL A 224 -4.28 -21.67 -4.55
N THR A 225 -3.04 -21.22 -4.74
CA THR A 225 -1.85 -22.06 -4.49
C THR A 225 -1.15 -21.76 -3.17
N GLY A 226 -1.35 -20.58 -2.57
CA GLY A 226 -0.51 -20.10 -1.47
C GLY A 226 0.90 -19.66 -1.89
N ILE A 227 1.24 -19.75 -3.18
CA ILE A 227 2.57 -19.40 -3.69
C ILE A 227 2.63 -17.90 -3.99
N VAL A 228 3.58 -17.23 -3.34
CA VAL A 228 3.86 -15.80 -3.50
C VAL A 228 5.08 -15.61 -4.40
N THR A 229 4.93 -14.75 -5.40
CA THR A 229 6.03 -14.28 -6.26
C THR A 229 5.96 -12.77 -6.43
N GLU A 230 6.97 -12.16 -7.04
CA GLU A 230 6.93 -10.75 -7.46
C GLU A 230 5.71 -10.43 -8.34
N LYS A 231 5.23 -11.42 -9.11
CA LYS A 231 4.06 -11.28 -10.00
C LYS A 231 2.75 -11.14 -9.23
N SER A 232 2.70 -11.47 -7.94
CA SER A 232 1.55 -11.21 -7.08
C SER A 232 1.34 -9.70 -6.89
N ASP A 233 2.41 -8.95 -6.60
CA ASP A 233 2.37 -7.50 -6.49
C ASP A 233 2.06 -6.81 -7.83
N VAL A 234 2.56 -7.36 -8.94
CA VAL A 234 2.26 -6.85 -10.29
C VAL A 234 0.75 -6.91 -10.57
N TYR A 235 0.10 -8.02 -10.21
CA TYR A 235 -1.35 -8.16 -10.34
C TYR A 235 -2.10 -7.11 -9.50
N SER A 236 -1.75 -6.98 -8.21
CA SER A 236 -2.36 -5.98 -7.33
C SER A 236 -2.15 -4.55 -7.85
N PHE A 237 -0.97 -4.24 -8.39
CA PHE A 237 -0.68 -2.97 -9.03
C PHE A 237 -1.54 -2.74 -10.28
N GLY A 238 -1.77 -3.77 -11.10
CA GLY A 238 -2.69 -3.68 -12.24
C GLY A 238 -4.12 -3.31 -11.81
N THR A 239 -4.61 -3.89 -10.71
CA THR A 239 -5.91 -3.49 -10.11
C THR A 239 -5.89 -2.03 -9.65
N LEU A 240 -4.85 -1.60 -8.95
CA LEU A 240 -4.66 -0.19 -8.57
C LEU A 240 -4.70 0.75 -9.79
N LEU A 241 -4.05 0.36 -10.91
CA LEU A 241 -4.04 1.15 -12.13
C LEU A 241 -5.43 1.22 -12.78
N LEU A 242 -6.22 0.14 -12.75
CA LEU A 242 -7.62 0.16 -13.19
C LEU A 242 -8.46 1.14 -12.36
N GLU A 243 -8.32 1.14 -11.04
CA GLU A 243 -9.07 2.06 -10.17
C GLU A 243 -8.64 3.52 -10.38
N LEU A 244 -7.35 3.78 -10.64
CA LEU A 244 -6.86 5.11 -11.01
C LEU A 244 -7.49 5.61 -12.31
N VAL A 245 -7.50 4.78 -13.35
CA VAL A 245 -8.05 5.08 -14.68
C VAL A 245 -9.57 5.32 -14.59
N THR A 246 -10.30 4.45 -13.90
CA THR A 246 -11.77 4.48 -13.86
C THR A 246 -12.34 5.41 -12.78
N GLY A 247 -11.59 5.67 -11.70
CA GLY A 247 -12.11 6.33 -10.50
C GLY A 247 -13.15 5.51 -9.73
N LYS A 248 -13.29 4.21 -10.03
CA LYS A 248 -14.24 3.29 -9.40
C LYS A 248 -13.48 2.24 -8.60
N THR A 249 -14.10 1.70 -7.57
CA THR A 249 -13.50 0.56 -6.84
C THR A 249 -13.55 -0.69 -7.71
N PHE A 250 -12.66 -1.65 -7.46
CA PHE A 250 -12.73 -2.97 -8.07
C PHE A 250 -14.11 -3.62 -7.87
N MET A 251 -14.72 -3.47 -6.69
CA MET A 251 -16.04 -4.03 -6.39
C MET A 251 -17.14 -3.41 -7.26
N ASP A 252 -17.11 -2.08 -7.46
CA ASP A 252 -18.08 -1.41 -8.35
C ASP A 252 -17.93 -1.90 -9.79
N LEU A 253 -16.69 -2.06 -10.26
CA LEU A 253 -16.40 -2.58 -11.59
C LEU A 253 -16.88 -4.04 -11.72
N TYR A 254 -16.56 -4.88 -10.74
CA TYR A 254 -16.89 -6.30 -10.74
C TYR A 254 -18.40 -6.53 -10.69
N GLN A 255 -19.12 -5.77 -9.86
CA GLN A 255 -20.58 -5.84 -9.80
C GLN A 255 -21.22 -5.44 -11.14
N THR A 256 -20.68 -4.42 -11.80
CA THR A 256 -21.14 -4.01 -13.14
C THR A 256 -20.81 -5.07 -14.21
N ALA A 257 -19.71 -5.80 -14.03
CA ALA A 257 -19.28 -6.87 -14.93
C ALA A 257 -20.06 -8.19 -14.76
N SER A 258 -20.95 -8.32 -13.78
CA SER A 258 -21.63 -9.58 -13.42
C SER A 258 -22.44 -10.25 -14.53
N GLY A 259 -22.74 -9.54 -15.63
CA GLY A 259 -23.38 -10.09 -16.84
C GLY A 259 -22.42 -10.58 -17.94
N PHE A 260 -21.10 -10.46 -17.74
CA PHE A 260 -20.08 -10.81 -18.73
C PHE A 260 -19.42 -12.15 -18.41
N LYS A 261 -18.93 -12.85 -19.44
CA LYS A 261 -18.25 -14.15 -19.28
C LYS A 261 -16.94 -14.04 -18.49
N ASN A 262 -16.23 -12.93 -18.67
CA ASN A 262 -14.97 -12.65 -18.00
C ASN A 262 -14.86 -11.15 -17.67
N PHE A 263 -14.27 -10.83 -16.51
CA PHE A 263 -14.10 -9.45 -16.05
C PHE A 263 -13.15 -8.68 -16.98
N GLU A 264 -12.06 -9.30 -17.41
CA GLU A 264 -11.08 -8.70 -18.30
C GLU A 264 -11.66 -8.35 -19.68
N ASP A 265 -12.58 -9.19 -20.18
CA ASP A 265 -13.30 -8.92 -21.43
C ASP A 265 -14.26 -7.74 -21.27
N TYR A 266 -14.98 -7.67 -20.14
CA TYR A 266 -15.80 -6.49 -19.81
C TYR A 266 -14.98 -5.20 -19.81
N ILE A 267 -13.81 -5.19 -19.16
CA ILE A 267 -12.93 -4.03 -19.12
C ILE A 267 -12.48 -3.65 -20.54
N ARG A 268 -12.04 -4.63 -21.34
CA ARG A 268 -11.54 -4.38 -22.70
C ARG A 268 -12.62 -3.84 -23.64
N GLU A 269 -13.82 -4.40 -23.60
CA GLU A 269 -14.89 -4.09 -24.54
C GLU A 269 -15.70 -2.85 -24.16
N ASN A 270 -15.91 -2.62 -22.86
CA ASN A 270 -16.85 -1.59 -22.39
C ASN A 270 -16.16 -0.41 -21.72
N ILE A 271 -15.14 -0.64 -20.89
CA ILE A 271 -14.49 0.44 -20.13
C ILE A 271 -13.56 1.25 -21.04
N VAL A 272 -12.79 0.61 -21.92
CA VAL A 272 -11.96 1.31 -22.93
C VAL A 272 -12.83 2.29 -23.71
N LYS A 273 -13.94 1.79 -24.28
CA LYS A 273 -14.85 2.58 -25.10
C LYS A 273 -15.49 3.72 -24.31
N THR A 274 -16.01 3.45 -23.11
CA THR A 274 -16.69 4.47 -22.28
C THR A 274 -15.74 5.58 -21.82
N ILE A 275 -14.50 5.24 -21.43
CA ILE A 275 -13.51 6.23 -20.97
C ILE A 275 -13.07 7.12 -22.12
N VAL A 276 -12.83 6.53 -23.28
CA VAL A 276 -12.47 7.25 -24.51
C VAL A 276 -13.61 8.18 -24.93
N GLU A 277 -14.84 7.68 -25.00
CA GLU A 277 -16.03 8.47 -25.36
C GLU A 277 -16.26 9.63 -24.37
N SER A 278 -16.11 9.38 -23.07
CA SER A 278 -16.24 10.41 -22.02
C SER A 278 -15.14 11.48 -22.11
N ALA A 279 -13.90 11.09 -22.44
CA ALA A 279 -12.79 12.02 -22.64
C ALA A 279 -13.01 12.91 -23.86
N ILE A 280 -13.52 12.34 -24.95
CA ILE A 280 -13.88 13.07 -26.19
C ILE A 280 -15.04 14.05 -25.92
N GLN A 281 -16.08 13.60 -25.20
CA GLN A 281 -17.29 14.39 -24.96
C GLN A 281 -17.08 15.56 -23.96
N ALA A 282 -16.09 15.45 -23.07
CA ALA A 282 -15.73 16.50 -22.11
C ALA A 282 -15.06 17.73 -22.76
N GLY A 283 -14.95 17.81 -24.10
CA GLY A 283 -14.41 18.98 -24.81
C GLY A 283 -12.92 19.25 -24.54
N LYS A 284 -12.22 18.32 -23.89
CA LYS A 284 -10.76 18.35 -23.64
C LYS A 284 -10.05 17.47 -24.66
N GLY A 285 -10.23 17.83 -25.93
CA GLY A 285 -9.53 17.23 -27.06
C GLY A 285 -8.03 17.55 -27.04
N GLU A 286 -7.30 16.91 -26.15
CA GLU A 286 -5.89 16.62 -26.37
C GLU A 286 -5.84 15.17 -26.79
N ALA A 287 -5.59 14.88 -28.08
CA ALA A 287 -5.46 13.50 -28.58
C ALA A 287 -4.57 12.63 -27.66
N GLY A 288 -3.55 13.26 -27.07
CA GLY A 288 -2.68 12.68 -26.06
C GLY A 288 -3.37 12.05 -24.86
N LEU A 289 -4.40 12.70 -24.28
CA LEU A 289 -5.06 12.22 -23.06
C LEU A 289 -5.73 10.87 -23.31
N GLU A 290 -6.40 10.72 -24.44
CA GLU A 290 -7.02 9.47 -24.86
C GLU A 290 -5.98 8.36 -25.00
N GLN A 291 -4.86 8.64 -25.66
CA GLN A 291 -3.77 7.67 -25.85
C GLN A 291 -3.13 7.27 -24.52
N GLN A 292 -2.95 8.20 -23.59
CA GLN A 292 -2.46 7.90 -22.24
C GLN A 292 -3.41 7.01 -21.45
N LEU A 293 -4.72 7.30 -21.50
CA LEU A 293 -5.74 6.50 -20.84
C LEU A 293 -5.79 5.08 -21.42
N GLN A 294 -5.81 4.95 -22.75
CA GLN A 294 -5.79 3.66 -23.44
C GLN A 294 -4.54 2.85 -23.11
N ALA A 295 -3.35 3.46 -23.17
CA ALA A 295 -2.10 2.79 -22.86
C ALA A 295 -2.03 2.36 -21.38
N SER A 296 -2.51 3.21 -20.46
CA SER A 296 -2.56 2.87 -19.02
C SER A 296 -3.52 1.73 -18.74
N LEU A 297 -4.67 1.70 -19.42
CA LEU A 297 -5.65 0.63 -19.29
C LEU A 297 -5.11 -0.69 -19.85
N LEU A 298 -4.44 -0.66 -20.99
CA LEU A 298 -3.78 -1.84 -21.56
C LEU A 298 -2.69 -2.37 -20.62
N LEU A 299 -1.85 -1.49 -20.08
CA LEU A 299 -0.84 -1.87 -19.09
C LEU A 299 -1.47 -2.50 -17.85
N ALA A 300 -2.59 -1.96 -17.36
CA ALA A 300 -3.31 -2.51 -16.22
C ALA A 300 -3.82 -3.94 -16.50
N LEU A 301 -4.34 -4.20 -17.70
CA LEU A 301 -4.77 -5.52 -18.13
C LEU A 301 -3.61 -6.52 -18.25
N ILE A 302 -2.49 -6.08 -18.83
CA ILE A 302 -1.28 -6.91 -18.96
C ILE A 302 -0.71 -7.27 -17.57
N CYS A 303 -0.68 -6.32 -16.64
CA CYS A 303 -0.28 -6.59 -15.25
C CYS A 303 -1.19 -7.59 -14.54
N ARG A 304 -2.46 -7.69 -14.97
CA ARG A 304 -3.48 -8.58 -14.41
C ARG A 304 -3.65 -9.90 -15.17
N ASP A 305 -2.76 -10.23 -16.11
CA ASP A 305 -2.89 -11.47 -16.87
C ASP A 305 -3.01 -12.68 -15.93
N GLU A 306 -3.89 -13.63 -16.26
CA GLU A 306 -4.09 -14.83 -15.45
C GLU A 306 -2.80 -15.66 -15.36
N ASN A 307 -2.00 -15.69 -16.43
CA ASN A 307 -0.70 -16.35 -16.43
C ASN A 307 0.38 -15.39 -15.90
N PRO A 308 1.02 -15.68 -14.75
CA PRO A 308 2.08 -14.85 -14.19
C PRO A 308 3.25 -14.59 -15.13
N GLU A 309 3.54 -15.49 -16.07
CA GLU A 309 4.65 -15.35 -17.03
C GLU A 309 4.45 -14.19 -17.99
N PHE A 310 3.21 -13.87 -18.37
CA PHE A 310 2.90 -12.75 -19.26
C PHE A 310 2.89 -11.39 -18.56
N ARG A 311 2.85 -11.38 -17.22
CA ARG A 311 2.92 -10.14 -16.45
C ARG A 311 4.33 -9.55 -16.53
N PRO A 312 4.50 -8.25 -16.78
CA PRO A 312 5.80 -7.59 -16.78
C PRO A 312 6.42 -7.54 -15.38
N THR A 313 7.70 -7.23 -15.30
CA THR A 313 8.32 -6.87 -14.01
C THR A 313 7.88 -5.46 -13.59
N MET A 314 7.92 -5.14 -12.28
CA MET A 314 7.61 -3.78 -11.83
C MET A 314 8.61 -2.72 -12.35
N ILE A 315 9.82 -3.12 -12.73
CA ILE A 315 10.77 -2.26 -13.45
C ILE A 315 10.19 -1.87 -14.82
N ASP A 316 9.67 -2.83 -15.57
CA ASP A 316 9.12 -2.59 -16.91
C ASP A 316 7.83 -1.79 -16.83
N VAL A 317 6.96 -2.08 -15.86
CA VAL A 317 5.78 -1.27 -15.55
C VAL A 317 6.17 0.19 -15.27
N SER A 318 7.18 0.43 -14.43
CA SER A 318 7.65 1.78 -14.11
C SER A 318 8.22 2.52 -15.33
N LYS A 319 8.94 1.81 -16.21
CA LYS A 319 9.44 2.36 -17.49
C LYS A 319 8.30 2.71 -18.43
N GLU A 320 7.30 1.85 -18.55
CA GLU A 320 6.17 2.06 -19.44
C GLU A 320 5.29 3.21 -18.97
N LEU A 321 5.00 3.31 -17.67
CA LEU A 321 4.29 4.47 -17.10
C LEU A 321 5.03 5.79 -17.36
N ARG A 322 6.37 5.78 -17.33
CA ARG A 322 7.17 6.96 -17.69
C ARG A 322 7.06 7.32 -19.17
N ARG A 323 6.96 6.33 -20.07
CA ARG A 323 6.73 6.57 -21.51
C ARG A 323 5.34 7.16 -21.74
N ILE A 324 4.32 6.57 -21.11
CA ILE A 324 2.94 7.05 -21.16
C ILE A 324 2.87 8.51 -20.66
N GLU A 325 3.45 8.82 -19.49
CA GLU A 325 3.46 10.18 -18.94
C GLU A 325 4.08 11.22 -19.90
N ARG A 326 5.08 10.82 -20.69
CA ARG A 326 5.82 11.69 -21.62
C ARG A 326 5.22 11.78 -23.02
N SER A 327 4.22 10.96 -23.38
CA SER A 327 3.71 10.90 -24.76
C SER A 327 2.97 12.15 -25.24
N ILE A 328 2.80 13.17 -24.37
CA ILE A 328 2.12 14.44 -24.66
C ILE A 328 2.97 15.66 -24.24
N THR A 329 4.22 15.48 -23.81
CA THR A 329 5.12 16.61 -23.46
C THR A 329 6.10 16.89 -24.58
#